data_AF-A0A7C6RA76-F1
#
_entry.id   AF-A0A7C6RA76-F1
#
_cell.length_a   1.000
_cell.length_b   1.000
_cell.length_c   1.000
_cell.angle_alpha   90.00
_cell.angle_beta   90.00
_cell.angle_gamma   90.00
#
_symmetry.space_group_name_H-M   'P 1'
#
loop_
_entity.id
_entity.type
_entity.pdbx_description
1 polymer ?
#
loop_
_entity_poly.entity_id
_entity_poly.type
_entity_poly.pdbx_seq_one_letter_code
_entity_poly.pdbx_strand_id
1 'polypeptide(L)'
;MKFRRLLEFRKQQEQQAKDVLSLRIAEFREELNRLQRLQDELLQLENMLLQEVKFPAALLRQYSCYLDRLQDRIEEQLEEVERSRDRVRKAREKWEGCRVEKEKMEKLVEKWEERQRERENILAQRFLDEMSIFRFAEGKES
;
A
#
# COMPACT_ATOMS: atom_id res chain seq x y z
N MET A 1 1.70 -26.86 -11.77
CA MET A 1 0.84 -25.71 -12.18
C MET A 1 0.13 -24.96 -11.04
N LYS A 2 -0.15 -25.52 -9.85
CA LYS A 2 -0.93 -24.82 -8.80
C LYS A 2 -0.18 -23.65 -8.11
N PHE A 3 1.13 -23.78 -7.86
CA PHE A 3 1.91 -22.76 -7.12
C PHE A 3 2.15 -21.45 -7.90
N ARG A 4 2.44 -21.52 -9.21
CA ARG A 4 2.63 -20.32 -10.05
C ARG A 4 1.36 -19.47 -10.14
N ARG A 5 0.20 -20.10 -10.33
CA ARG A 5 -1.11 -19.42 -10.32
C ARG A 5 -1.41 -18.74 -8.98
N LEU A 6 -1.09 -19.40 -7.87
CA LEU A 6 -1.25 -18.80 -6.55
C LEU A 6 -0.29 -17.63 -6.33
N LEU A 7 0.94 -17.68 -6.84
CA LEU A 7 1.86 -16.54 -6.81
C LEU A 7 1.34 -15.35 -7.63
N GLU A 8 0.83 -15.60 -8.84
CA GLU A 8 0.17 -14.56 -9.66
C GLU A 8 -0.99 -13.92 -8.92
N PHE A 9 -1.83 -14.73 -8.27
CA PHE A 9 -2.92 -14.23 -7.43
C PHE A 9 -2.41 -13.36 -6.27
N ARG A 10 -1.32 -13.75 -5.59
CA ARG A 10 -0.69 -12.93 -4.55
C ARG A 10 -0.12 -11.61 -5.09
N LYS A 11 0.49 -11.63 -6.27
CA LYS A 11 0.96 -10.40 -6.95
C LYS A 11 -0.20 -9.46 -7.27
N GLN A 12 -1.33 -9.99 -7.76
CA GLN A 12 -2.54 -9.19 -8.00
C GLN A 12 -3.09 -8.58 -6.70
N GLN A 13 -3.12 -9.35 -5.60
CA GLN A 13 -3.57 -8.84 -4.30
C GLN A 13 -2.66 -7.72 -3.76
N GLU A 14 -1.33 -7.87 -3.88
CA GLU A 14 -0.38 -6.81 -3.51
C GLU A 14 -0.63 -5.55 -4.33
N GLN A 15 -0.80 -5.68 -5.65
CA GLN A 15 -1.04 -4.55 -6.54
C GLN A 15 -2.36 -3.83 -6.17
N GLN A 16 -3.45 -4.57 -5.98
CA GLN A 16 -4.72 -3.99 -5.56
C GLN A 16 -4.60 -3.26 -4.22
N ALA A 17 -3.89 -3.83 -3.25
CA ALA A 17 -3.67 -3.18 -1.96
C ALA A 17 -2.82 -1.90 -2.09
N LYS A 18 -1.83 -1.89 -3.00
CA LYS A 18 -1.02 -0.71 -3.32
C LYS A 18 -1.84 0.39 -4.00
N ASP A 19 -2.75 0.02 -4.89
CA ASP A 19 -3.63 0.99 -5.57
C ASP A 19 -4.59 1.64 -4.55
N VAL A 20 -5.16 0.83 -3.64
CA VAL A 20 -5.98 1.35 -2.54
C VAL A 20 -5.17 2.27 -1.62
N LEU A 21 -3.94 1.90 -1.26
CA LEU A 21 -3.06 2.78 -0.47
C LEU A 21 -2.80 4.11 -1.18
N SER A 22 -2.53 4.08 -2.48
CA SER A 22 -2.29 5.27 -3.29
C SER A 22 -3.51 6.20 -3.30
N LEU A 23 -4.72 5.63 -3.45
CA LEU A 23 -5.98 6.37 -3.37
C LEU A 23 -6.15 7.03 -2.00
N ARG A 24 -5.93 6.29 -0.90
CA ARG A 24 -6.06 6.86 0.46
C ARG A 24 -5.04 7.96 0.73
N ILE A 25 -3.83 7.86 0.19
CA ILE A 25 -2.83 8.93 0.30
C ILE A 25 -3.29 10.18 -0.45
N ALA A 26 -3.89 10.02 -1.64
CA ALA A 26 -4.45 11.15 -2.39
C ALA A 26 -5.58 11.83 -1.62
N GLU A 27 -6.55 11.07 -1.11
CA GLU A 27 -7.63 11.58 -0.26
C GLU A 27 -7.08 12.33 0.97
N PHE A 28 -6.09 11.77 1.66
CA PHE A 28 -5.46 12.42 2.81
C PHE A 28 -4.80 13.76 2.46
N ARG A 29 -4.14 13.84 1.30
CA ARG A 29 -3.57 15.10 0.80
C ARG A 29 -4.65 16.13 0.48
N GLU A 30 -5.78 15.69 -0.08
CA GLU A 30 -6.92 16.58 -0.33
C GLU A 30 -7.50 17.15 0.97
N GLU A 31 -7.68 16.32 2.00
CA GLU A 31 -8.17 16.80 3.30
C GLU A 31 -7.17 17.78 3.97
N LEU A 32 -5.86 17.52 3.89
CA LEU A 32 -4.84 18.47 4.36
C LEU A 32 -4.90 19.80 3.59
N ASN A 33 -5.09 19.76 2.27
CA ASN A 33 -5.21 20.97 1.47
C ASN A 33 -6.49 21.75 1.81
N ARG A 34 -7.60 21.08 2.11
CA ARG A 34 -8.83 21.74 2.58
C ARG A 34 -8.62 22.41 3.92
N LEU A 35 -7.97 21.73 4.87
CA LEU A 35 -7.62 22.30 6.17
C LEU A 35 -6.75 23.54 6.00
N GLN A 36 -5.71 23.47 5.17
CA GLN A 36 -4.82 24.60 4.92
C GLN A 36 -5.60 25.81 4.38
N ARG A 37 -6.52 25.60 3.42
CA ARG A 37 -7.34 26.70 2.88
C ARG A 37 -8.22 27.37 3.94
N LEU A 38 -8.79 26.60 4.86
CA LEU A 38 -9.58 27.15 5.97
C LEU A 38 -8.70 27.96 6.94
N GLN A 39 -7.49 27.47 7.22
CA GLN A 39 -6.52 28.19 8.05
C GLN A 39 -6.02 29.48 7.39
N ASP A 40 -5.75 29.43 6.08
CA ASP A 40 -5.37 30.60 5.30
C ASP A 40 -6.51 31.64 5.27
N GLU A 41 -7.75 31.19 5.12
CA GLU A 41 -8.94 32.05 5.19
C GLU A 41 -9.07 32.71 6.58
N LEU A 42 -8.89 31.94 7.65
CA LEU A 42 -8.91 32.46 9.03
C LEU A 42 -7.84 33.54 9.23
N LEU A 43 -6.60 33.26 8.80
CA LEU A 43 -5.49 34.19 8.88
C LEU A 43 -5.76 35.48 8.09
N GLN A 44 -6.37 35.38 6.91
CA GLN A 44 -6.74 36.54 6.10
C GLN A 44 -7.78 37.42 6.81
N LEU A 45 -8.79 36.81 7.42
CA LEU A 45 -9.82 37.52 8.20
C LEU A 45 -9.23 38.19 9.43
N GLU A 46 -8.40 37.51 10.20
CA GLU A 46 -7.72 38.07 11.36
C GLU A 46 -6.84 39.27 10.97
N ASN A 47 -6.07 39.14 9.89
CA ASN A 47 -5.24 40.24 9.38
C ASN A 47 -6.08 41.44 8.93
N MET A 48 -7.19 41.22 8.23
CA MET A 48 -8.11 42.28 7.82
C MET A 48 -8.72 43.00 9.04
N LEU A 49 -9.13 42.24 10.06
CA LEU A 49 -9.68 42.81 11.30
C LEU A 49 -8.64 43.62 12.08
N LEU A 50 -7.36 43.24 12.04
CA LEU A 50 -6.26 43.97 12.68
C LEU A 50 -5.86 45.25 11.93
N GLN A 51 -5.99 45.27 10.60
CA GLN A 51 -5.59 46.40 9.77
C GLN A 51 -6.62 47.53 9.74
N GLU A 52 -7.91 47.23 9.94
CA GLU A 52 -8.96 48.23 9.94
C GLU A 52 -9.18 48.88 11.31
N VAL A 53 -8.96 50.20 11.37
CA VAL A 53 -8.99 50.98 12.63
C VAL A 53 -10.41 51.20 13.16
N LYS A 54 -11.45 51.11 12.31
CA LYS A 54 -12.84 51.35 12.70
C LYS A 54 -13.82 50.52 11.86
N PHE A 55 -14.30 49.42 12.42
CA PHE A 55 -15.47 48.73 11.90
C PHE A 55 -16.76 49.24 12.54
N PRO A 56 -17.86 49.39 11.78
CA PRO A 56 -19.20 49.51 12.36
C PRO A 56 -19.51 48.30 13.25
N ALA A 57 -20.16 48.52 14.40
CA ALA A 57 -20.47 47.44 15.36
C ALA A 57 -21.27 46.27 14.74
N ALA A 58 -22.13 46.56 13.75
CA ALA A 58 -22.86 45.54 13.02
C ALA A 58 -21.96 44.61 12.18
N LEU A 59 -20.91 45.18 11.56
CA LEU A 59 -19.91 44.41 10.80
C LEU A 59 -19.05 43.56 11.73
N LEU A 60 -18.61 44.10 12.87
CA LEU A 60 -17.88 43.32 13.89
C LEU A 60 -18.68 42.11 14.37
N ARG A 61 -19.99 42.28 14.59
CA ARG A 61 -20.86 41.16 15.00
C ARG A 61 -20.98 40.10 13.91
N GLN A 62 -21.08 40.50 12.64
CA GLN A 62 -21.11 39.57 11.51
C GLN A 62 -19.79 38.80 11.39
N TYR A 63 -18.64 39.49 11.51
CA TYR A 63 -17.33 38.85 11.48
C TYR A 63 -17.10 37.90 12.65
N SER A 64 -17.53 38.26 13.86
CA SER A 64 -17.48 37.36 15.02
C SER A 64 -18.26 36.07 14.75
N CYS A 65 -19.51 36.16 14.30
CA CYS A 65 -20.31 34.97 13.98
C CYS A 65 -19.70 34.15 12.82
N TYR A 66 -19.00 34.79 11.89
CA TYR A 66 -18.32 34.09 10.80
C TYR A 66 -17.06 33.37 11.27
N LEU A 67 -16.25 34.02 12.12
CA LEU A 67 -15.06 33.44 12.73
C LEU A 67 -15.41 32.20 13.56
N ASP A 68 -16.47 32.27 14.38
CA ASP A 68 -16.93 31.12 15.16
C ASP A 68 -17.25 29.93 14.23
N ARG A 69 -18.02 30.17 13.16
CA ARG A 69 -18.33 29.13 12.17
C ARG A 69 -17.11 28.61 11.42
N LEU A 70 -16.12 29.47 11.17
CA LEU A 70 -14.89 29.08 10.49
C LEU A 70 -14.04 28.20 11.40
N GLN A 71 -13.98 28.52 12.70
CA GLN A 71 -13.34 27.68 13.71
C GLN A 71 -14.02 26.32 13.83
N ASP A 72 -15.36 26.28 13.92
CA ASP A 72 -16.12 25.02 13.93
C ASP A 72 -15.78 24.15 12.69
N ARG A 73 -15.74 24.76 11.50
CA ARG A 73 -15.38 24.06 10.26
C ARG A 73 -13.93 23.56 10.26
N ILE A 74 -13.00 24.29 10.86
CA ILE A 74 -11.61 23.86 11.01
C ILE A 74 -11.54 22.65 11.93
N GLU A 75 -12.27 22.65 13.05
CA GLU A 75 -12.34 21.53 13.98
C GLU A 75 -12.92 20.28 13.29
N GLU A 76 -14.05 20.41 12.60
CA GLU A 76 -14.64 19.32 11.81
C GLU A 76 -13.67 18.79 10.75
N GLN A 77 -12.93 19.68 10.06
CA GLN A 77 -11.97 19.29 9.04
C GLN A 77 -10.73 18.60 9.64
N LEU A 78 -10.30 18.99 10.85
CA LEU A 78 -9.24 18.30 11.59
C LEU A 78 -9.64 16.86 11.91
N GLU A 79 -10.88 16.63 12.35
CA GLU A 79 -11.38 15.26 12.56
C GLU A 79 -11.35 14.44 11.27
N GLU A 80 -11.74 15.01 10.12
CA GLU A 80 -11.71 14.27 8.86
C GLU A 80 -10.27 13.99 8.39
N VAL A 81 -9.33 14.89 8.64
CA VAL A 81 -7.88 14.66 8.43
C VAL A 81 -7.40 13.48 9.28
N GLU A 82 -7.80 13.41 10.55
CA GLU A 82 -7.44 12.29 11.43
C GLU A 82 -8.05 10.96 10.96
N ARG A 83 -9.33 10.96 10.60
CA ARG A 83 -10.00 9.77 10.04
C ARG A 83 -9.33 9.32 8.75
N SER A 84 -8.94 10.25 7.88
CA SER A 84 -8.25 9.96 6.63
C SER A 84 -6.83 9.42 6.87
N ARG A 85 -6.09 9.98 7.82
CA ARG A 85 -4.79 9.46 8.28
C ARG A 85 -4.90 8.02 8.76
N ASP A 86 -5.93 7.71 9.53
CA ASP A 86 -6.20 6.36 10.01
C ASP A 86 -6.55 5.38 8.86
N ARG A 87 -7.29 5.84 7.83
CA ARG A 87 -7.54 5.05 6.61
C ARG A 87 -6.24 4.75 5.87
N VAL A 88 -5.32 5.72 5.76
CA VAL A 88 -3.99 5.51 5.17
C VAL A 88 -3.20 4.48 5.97
N ARG A 89 -3.18 4.57 7.31
CA ARG A 89 -2.50 3.60 8.18
C ARG A 89 -3.01 2.17 7.93
N LYS A 90 -4.33 1.97 7.95
CA LYS A 90 -4.96 0.66 7.70
C LYS A 90 -4.67 0.13 6.29
N ALA A 91 -4.69 1.01 5.28
CA ALA A 91 -4.37 0.62 3.91
C ALA A 91 -2.90 0.20 3.77
N ARG A 92 -1.99 0.89 4.48
CA ARG A 92 -0.57 0.54 4.51
C ARG A 92 -0.32 -0.81 5.17
N GLU A 93 -0.93 -1.05 6.34
CA GLU A 93 -0.85 -2.34 7.04
C GLU A 93 -1.35 -3.48 6.14
N LYS A 94 -2.46 -3.28 5.42
CA LYS A 94 -2.98 -4.27 4.47
C LYS A 94 -2.02 -4.54 3.31
N TRP A 95 -1.44 -3.49 2.72
CA TRP A 95 -0.45 -3.65 1.64
C TRP A 95 0.80 -4.37 2.13
N GLU A 96 1.34 -4.02 3.30
CA GLU A 96 2.49 -4.71 3.90
C GLU A 96 2.18 -6.19 4.17
N GLY A 97 0.98 -6.50 4.68
CA GLY A 97 0.51 -7.88 4.84
C GLY A 97 0.47 -8.66 3.52
N CYS A 98 -0.09 -8.07 2.46
CA CYS A 98 -0.11 -8.68 1.13
C CYS A 98 1.30 -8.89 0.57
N ARG A 99 2.22 -7.92 0.76
CA ARG A 99 3.61 -8.02 0.33
C ARG A 99 4.34 -9.18 1.00
N VAL A 100 4.21 -9.30 2.32
CA VAL A 100 4.82 -10.40 3.10
C VAL A 100 4.29 -11.76 2.64
N GLU A 101 2.98 -11.89 2.40
CA GLU A 101 2.40 -13.15 1.92
C GLU A 101 2.86 -13.51 0.50
N LYS A 102 3.05 -12.53 -0.38
CA LYS A 102 3.68 -12.74 -1.69
C LYS A 102 5.12 -13.21 -1.53
N GLU A 103 5.95 -12.54 -0.71
CA GLU A 103 7.36 -12.92 -0.50
C GLU A 103 7.49 -14.35 0.05
N LYS A 104 6.61 -14.75 0.98
CA LYS A 104 6.53 -16.13 1.46
C LYS A 104 6.25 -17.10 0.32
N MET A 105 5.33 -16.75 -0.58
CA MET A 105 4.98 -17.59 -1.71
C MET A 105 6.10 -17.70 -2.75
N GLU A 106 6.83 -16.61 -3.00
CA GLU A 106 8.01 -16.61 -3.88
C GLU A 106 9.07 -17.59 -3.37
N LYS A 107 9.37 -17.56 -2.07
CA LYS A 107 10.31 -18.51 -1.44
C LYS A 107 9.84 -19.96 -1.53
N LEU A 108 8.53 -20.22 -1.45
CA LEU A 108 7.98 -21.57 -1.60
C LEU A 108 8.09 -22.08 -3.03
N VAL A 109 7.88 -21.21 -4.02
CA VAL A 109 8.04 -21.54 -5.44
C VAL A 109 9.50 -21.86 -5.73
N GLU A 110 10.43 -21.02 -5.27
CA GLU A 110 11.88 -21.23 -5.44
C GLU A 110 12.32 -22.59 -4.89
N LYS A 111 11.99 -22.89 -3.63
CA LYS A 111 12.30 -24.19 -3.01
C LYS A 111 11.66 -25.38 -3.73
N TRP A 112 10.47 -25.19 -4.30
CA TRP A 112 9.82 -26.23 -5.08
C TRP A 112 10.55 -26.49 -6.40
N GLU A 113 10.97 -25.43 -7.10
CA GLU A 113 11.73 -25.52 -8.35
C GLU A 113 13.13 -26.11 -8.15
N GLU A 114 13.80 -25.80 -7.04
CA GLU A 114 15.05 -26.47 -6.63
C GLU A 114 14.86 -27.98 -6.45
N ARG A 115 13.84 -28.39 -5.67
CA ARG A 115 13.55 -29.81 -5.45
C ARG A 115 13.16 -30.56 -6.72
N GLN A 116 12.48 -29.90 -7.67
CA GLN A 116 12.19 -30.52 -8.97
C GLN A 116 13.48 -30.75 -9.76
N ARG A 117 14.36 -29.74 -9.84
CA ARG A 117 15.66 -29.86 -10.51
C ARG A 117 16.54 -30.95 -9.89
N GLU A 118 16.60 -31.04 -8.56
CA GLU A 118 17.33 -32.11 -7.87
C GLU A 118 16.79 -33.50 -8.23
N ARG A 119 15.46 -33.67 -8.27
CA ARG A 119 14.84 -34.95 -8.64
C ARG A 119 15.12 -35.31 -10.09
N GLU A 120 15.04 -34.36 -11.02
CA GLU A 120 15.37 -34.56 -12.42
C GLU A 120 16.83 -34.99 -12.59
N ASN A 121 17.75 -34.35 -11.87
CA ASN A 121 19.17 -34.73 -11.86
C ASN A 121 19.39 -36.15 -11.32
N ILE A 122 18.75 -36.52 -10.21
CA ILE A 122 18.86 -37.87 -9.64
C ILE A 122 18.30 -38.92 -10.60
N LEU A 123 17.16 -38.64 -11.25
CA LEU A 123 16.57 -39.55 -12.23
C LEU A 123 17.46 -39.70 -13.47
N ALA A 124 18.03 -38.60 -13.97
CA ALA A 124 18.97 -38.62 -15.10
C ALA A 124 20.24 -39.41 -14.76
N GLN A 125 20.77 -39.24 -13.55
CA GLN A 125 21.95 -39.98 -13.09
C GLN A 125 21.67 -41.48 -12.97
N ARG A 126 20.53 -41.87 -12.37
CA ARG A 126 20.10 -43.28 -12.32
C ARG A 126 19.95 -43.90 -13.70
N PHE A 127 19.36 -43.17 -14.65
CA PHE A 127 19.22 -43.64 -16.02
C PHE A 127 20.59 -43.87 -16.70
N LEU A 128 21.56 -42.97 -16.50
CA LEU A 128 22.92 -43.14 -17.00
C LEU A 128 23.62 -44.34 -16.35
N ASP A 129 23.46 -44.53 -15.05
CA ASP A 129 24.01 -45.66 -14.32
C ASP A 129 23.42 -46.98 -14.86
N GLU A 130 22.10 -47.08 -15.03
CA GLU A 130 21.43 -48.25 -15.62
C GLU A 130 21.92 -48.55 -17.04
N MET A 131 22.06 -47.53 -17.89
CA MET A 131 22.64 -47.69 -19.22
C MET A 131 24.09 -48.18 -19.19
N SER A 132 24.89 -47.72 -18.22
CA SER A 132 26.28 -48.16 -18.08
C SER A 132 26.36 -49.64 -17.68
N ILE A 133 25.48 -50.09 -16.76
CA ILE A 133 25.38 -51.49 -16.33
C ILE A 133 24.99 -52.38 -17.51
N PHE A 134 24.02 -51.96 -18.33
CA PHE A 134 23.56 -52.71 -19.48
C PHE A 134 24.68 -52.93 -20.52
N ARG A 135 25.45 -51.88 -20.85
CA ARG A 135 26.60 -52.00 -21.76
C ARG A 135 27.72 -52.89 -21.21
N PHE A 136 27.96 -52.85 -19.90
CA PHE A 136 28.95 -53.72 -19.26
C PHE A 136 28.51 -55.19 -19.19
N ALA A 137 27.20 -55.45 -19.11
CA ALA A 137 26.64 -56.79 -19.15
C ALA A 137 26.73 -57.41 -20.56
N GLU A 138 26.36 -56.67 -21.60
CA GLU A 138 26.49 -57.12 -23.00
C GLU A 138 27.95 -57.33 -23.43
N GLY A 139 28.89 -56.53 -22.92
CA GLY A 139 30.33 -56.69 -23.20
C GLY A 139 31.01 -57.89 -22.50
N LYS A 140 30.32 -58.62 -21.61
CA LYS A 140 30.83 -59.83 -20.94
C LYS A 140 30.36 -61.14 -21.55
N GLU A 141 29.44 -61.09 -22.52
CA GLU A 141 28.98 -62.26 -23.29
C GLU A 141 29.69 -62.40 -24.67
N SER A 142 30.73 -61.59 -24.93
CA SER A 142 31.60 -61.68 -26.12
C SER A 142 32.98 -62.24 -25.77
#